data_AF-A0A2E3C6M5-F1
#
_entry.id   AF-A0A2E3C6M5-F1
#
_cell.length_a   1.000
_cell.length_b   1.000
_cell.length_c   1.000
_cell.angle_alpha   90.00
_cell.angle_beta   90.00
_cell.angle_gamma   90.00
#
_symmetry.space_group_name_H-M   'P 1'
#
loop_
_entity.id
_entity.type
_entity.pdbx_description
1 polymer ?
#
loop_
_entity_poly.entity_id
_entity_poly.type
_entity_poly.pdbx_seq_one_letter_code
_entity_poly.pdbx_strand_id
1 'polypeptide(L)'
;MLKQVTNYTQLDEKIQNLDLRRIIWKMSDPEEGKGYTPERLARAELDYRRFLDLHIKYPQVELVPTKMIDEVWHQHILDTRAYSNDCEQIFGDFLHHYPYFGMHGDEDQANLQHCFERTQKLWVKEYGEPMFEEDAVRCEGHACHAPSSCACRTPGACK
;
A
#
# COMPACT_ATOMS: atom_id res chain seq x y z
N MET A 1 -9.67 23.38 11.19
CA MET A 1 -8.50 22.92 12.00
C MET A 1 -8.78 21.51 12.48
N LEU A 2 -8.26 20.50 11.79
CA LEU A 2 -8.33 19.11 12.24
C LEU A 2 -6.94 18.71 12.72
N LYS A 3 -6.72 18.76 14.03
CA LYS A 3 -5.65 18.01 14.68
C LYS A 3 -6.31 16.82 15.37
N GLN A 4 -6.64 15.78 14.61
CA GLN A 4 -6.59 14.45 15.22
C GLN A 4 -5.10 14.15 15.34
N VAL A 5 -4.57 14.27 16.55
CA VAL A 5 -3.24 13.77 16.88
C VAL A 5 -3.38 12.25 16.90
N THR A 6 -3.24 11.62 15.74
CA THR A 6 -3.10 10.17 15.66
C THR A 6 -1.80 9.84 16.36
N ASN A 7 -1.91 9.33 17.59
CA ASN A 7 -0.75 9.07 18.40
C ASN A 7 -0.08 7.77 17.93
N TYR A 8 1.04 7.90 17.22
CA TYR A 8 1.79 6.79 16.64
C TYR A 8 2.77 6.14 17.62
N THR A 9 2.68 6.40 18.93
CA THR A 9 3.67 6.00 19.95
C THR A 9 3.99 4.51 20.03
N GLN A 10 3.20 3.65 19.39
CA GLN A 10 3.42 2.21 19.34
C GLN A 10 4.27 1.75 18.13
N LEU A 11 4.61 2.66 17.21
CA LEU A 11 5.39 2.35 16.00
C LEU A 11 6.87 2.70 16.18
N ASP A 12 7.74 2.22 15.29
CA ASP A 12 9.14 2.67 15.23
C ASP A 12 9.27 4.20 15.15
N GLU A 13 10.22 4.78 15.89
CA GLU A 13 10.43 6.25 15.97
C GLU A 13 10.64 6.88 14.59
N LYS A 14 11.34 6.20 13.68
CA LYS A 14 11.59 6.70 12.32
C LYS A 14 10.30 6.81 11.54
N ILE A 15 9.40 5.85 11.72
CA ILE A 15 8.07 5.86 11.11
C ILE A 15 7.21 6.94 11.74
N GLN A 16 7.27 7.18 13.05
CA GLN A 16 6.52 8.26 13.69
C GLN A 16 6.89 9.62 13.10
N ASN A 17 8.17 9.82 12.78
CA ASN A 17 8.71 11.08 12.25
C ASN A 17 8.60 11.24 10.73
N LEU A 18 8.15 10.20 10.00
CA LEU A 18 7.97 10.27 8.55
C LEU A 18 6.97 11.38 8.17
N ASP A 19 7.36 12.27 7.27
CA ASP A 19 6.54 13.41 6.84
C ASP A 19 5.68 13.08 5.61
N LEU A 20 4.44 12.66 5.85
CA LEU A 20 3.48 12.32 4.81
C LEU A 20 2.59 13.50 4.38
N ARG A 21 2.82 14.72 4.88
CA ARG A 21 1.89 15.86 4.70
C ARG A 21 1.61 16.19 3.24
N ARG A 22 2.64 16.14 2.37
CA ARG A 22 2.48 16.43 0.93
C ARG A 22 1.65 15.38 0.22
N ILE A 23 1.86 14.11 0.57
CA ILE A 23 1.12 12.97 0.02
C ILE A 23 -0.35 13.10 0.41
N ILE A 24 -0.63 13.27 1.70
CA ILE A 24 -2.00 13.40 2.22
C ILE A 24 -2.70 14.65 1.64
N TRP A 25 -1.99 15.77 1.54
CA TRP A 25 -2.53 16.98 0.93
C TRP A 25 -2.92 16.75 -0.53
N LYS A 26 -2.05 16.13 -1.34
CA LYS A 26 -2.38 15.81 -2.74
C LYS A 26 -3.56 14.86 -2.85
N MET A 27 -3.62 13.82 -2.02
CA MET A 27 -4.74 12.87 -2.03
C MET A 27 -6.09 13.51 -1.63
N SER A 28 -6.05 14.58 -0.85
CA SER A 28 -7.24 15.38 -0.48
C SER A 28 -7.75 16.28 -1.60
N ASP A 29 -6.91 16.58 -2.59
CA ASP A 29 -7.27 17.43 -3.71
C ASP A 29 -8.22 16.66 -4.67
N PRO A 30 -9.38 17.22 -5.04
CA PRO A 30 -10.32 16.56 -5.94
C PRO A 30 -9.91 16.59 -7.42
N GLU A 31 -9.01 17.49 -7.83
CA GLU A 31 -8.57 17.66 -9.21
C GLU A 31 -7.26 16.90 -9.47
N GLU A 32 -6.28 17.07 -8.58
CA GLU A 32 -4.95 16.45 -8.68
C GLU A 32 -4.85 15.09 -7.97
N GLY A 33 -5.83 14.76 -7.14
CA GLY A 33 -5.93 13.53 -6.37
C GLY A 33 -7.26 12.82 -6.58
N LYS A 34 -7.88 12.37 -5.48
CA LYS A 34 -9.18 11.68 -5.48
C LYS A 34 -10.20 12.32 -4.54
N GLY A 35 -9.88 13.48 -3.97
CA GLY A 35 -10.79 14.22 -3.08
C GLY A 35 -11.21 13.43 -1.83
N TYR A 36 -10.32 12.61 -1.27
CA TYR A 36 -10.68 11.77 -0.12
C TYR A 36 -11.02 12.62 1.12
N THR A 37 -11.97 12.12 1.93
CA THR A 37 -12.38 12.81 3.16
C THR A 37 -11.24 12.82 4.19
N PRO A 38 -11.20 13.82 5.09
CA PRO A 38 -10.19 13.88 6.15
C PRO A 38 -10.11 12.61 7.01
N GLU A 39 -11.25 11.98 7.32
CA GLU A 39 -11.29 10.76 8.12
C GLU A 39 -10.66 9.58 7.37
N ARG A 40 -10.94 9.46 6.06
CA ARG A 40 -10.35 8.41 5.22
C ARG A 40 -8.85 8.62 5.07
N LEU A 41 -8.40 9.86 4.92
CA LEU A 41 -6.98 10.20 4.83
C LEU A 41 -6.24 9.94 6.15
N ALA A 42 -6.84 10.31 7.29
CA ALA A 42 -6.25 10.02 8.60
C ALA A 42 -6.09 8.51 8.83
N ARG A 43 -7.09 7.71 8.41
CA ARG A 43 -7.00 6.26 8.47
C ARG A 43 -5.94 5.70 7.51
N ALA A 44 -5.90 6.18 6.28
CA ALA A 44 -4.92 5.76 5.28
C ALA A 44 -3.48 6.07 5.70
N GLU A 45 -3.24 7.23 6.31
CA GLU A 45 -1.93 7.59 6.85
C GLU A 45 -1.50 6.62 7.96
N LEU A 46 -2.39 6.35 8.92
CA LEU A 46 -2.12 5.39 10.01
C LEU A 46 -1.82 3.99 9.47
N ASP A 47 -2.65 3.51 8.54
CA ASP A 47 -2.52 2.16 7.99
C ASP A 47 -1.25 2.04 7.14
N TYR A 48 -0.86 3.08 6.38
CA TYR A 48 0.42 3.09 5.67
C TYR A 48 1.61 3.05 6.63
N ARG A 49 1.59 3.84 7.71
CA ARG A 49 2.66 3.81 8.73
C ARG A 49 2.79 2.43 9.39
N ARG A 50 1.67 1.78 9.71
CA ARG A 50 1.64 0.41 10.22
C ARG A 50 2.18 -0.59 9.19
N PHE A 51 1.87 -0.41 7.92
CA PHE A 51 2.43 -1.25 6.86
C PHE A 51 3.96 -1.15 6.79
N LEU A 52 4.52 0.07 6.89
CA LEU A 52 5.98 0.26 6.99
C LEU A 52 6.56 -0.39 8.26
N ASP A 53 5.86 -0.31 9.39
CA ASP A 53 6.29 -0.90 10.67
C ASP A 53 6.34 -2.44 10.59
N LEU A 54 5.38 -3.05 9.90
CA LEU A 54 5.44 -4.48 9.60
C LEU A 54 6.64 -4.85 8.73
N HIS A 55 7.03 -4.03 7.76
CA HIS A 55 8.25 -4.27 6.98
C HIS A 55 9.52 -4.23 7.84
N ILE A 56 9.59 -3.37 8.86
CA ILE A 56 10.70 -3.37 9.83
C ILE A 56 10.68 -4.65 10.67
N LYS A 57 9.53 -5.03 11.21
CA LYS A 57 9.40 -6.16 12.15
C LYS A 57 9.56 -7.53 11.47
N TYR A 58 9.18 -7.61 10.19
CA TYR A 58 9.09 -8.85 9.45
C TYR A 58 9.75 -8.74 8.06
N PRO A 59 11.06 -8.43 7.97
CA PRO A 59 11.72 -8.11 6.70
C PRO A 59 11.80 -9.26 5.70
N GLN A 60 11.57 -10.50 6.15
CA GLN A 60 11.59 -11.72 5.32
C GLN A 60 10.19 -12.16 4.87
N VAL A 61 9.16 -11.39 5.21
CA VAL A 61 7.77 -11.69 4.91
C VAL A 61 7.34 -10.84 3.72
N GLU A 62 6.89 -11.51 2.67
CA GLU A 62 6.12 -10.86 1.59
C GLU A 62 4.81 -10.32 2.17
N LEU A 63 4.70 -8.99 2.26
CA LEU A 63 3.56 -8.26 2.80
C LEU A 63 2.74 -7.66 1.65
N VAL A 64 1.42 -7.84 1.70
CA VAL A 64 0.51 -7.38 0.64
C VAL A 64 -0.35 -6.23 1.20
N PRO A 65 -0.34 -5.04 0.59
CA PRO A 65 -1.15 -3.92 1.03
C PRO A 65 -2.62 -4.07 0.62
N THR A 66 -3.51 -3.34 1.30
CA THR A 66 -4.86 -3.05 0.78
C THR A 66 -4.78 -1.97 -0.31
N LYS A 67 -5.90 -1.73 -1.01
CA LYS A 67 -5.96 -0.68 -2.06
C LYS A 67 -5.56 0.69 -1.53
N MET A 68 -6.06 1.10 -0.36
CA MET A 68 -5.74 2.42 0.18
C MET A 68 -4.29 2.54 0.64
N ILE A 69 -3.72 1.47 1.23
CA ILE A 69 -2.30 1.45 1.61
C ILE A 69 -1.41 1.56 0.36
N ASP A 70 -1.75 0.80 -0.69
CA ASP A 70 -1.03 0.80 -1.97
C ASP A 70 -1.08 2.18 -2.65
N GLU A 71 -2.24 2.85 -2.61
CA GLU A 71 -2.38 4.20 -3.15
C GLU A 71 -1.46 5.21 -2.45
N VAL A 72 -1.41 5.20 -1.11
CA VAL A 72 -0.49 6.06 -0.35
C VAL A 72 0.96 5.73 -0.70
N TRP A 73 1.27 4.43 -0.83
CA TRP A 73 2.60 3.97 -1.20
C TRP A 73 3.01 4.45 -2.59
N HIS A 74 2.12 4.38 -3.59
CA HIS A 74 2.37 4.92 -4.92
C HIS A 74 2.65 6.42 -4.88
N GLN A 75 1.84 7.20 -4.17
CA GLN A 75 2.08 8.64 -4.02
C GLN A 75 3.41 8.94 -3.34
N HIS A 76 3.83 8.10 -2.38
CA HIS A 76 5.14 8.20 -1.76
C HIS A 76 6.28 7.93 -2.75
N ILE A 77 6.17 6.86 -3.55
CA ILE A 77 7.16 6.49 -4.58
C ILE A 77 7.35 7.59 -5.63
N LEU A 78 6.28 8.31 -6.00
CA LEU A 78 6.32 9.34 -7.04
C LEU A 78 7.28 10.51 -6.73
N ASP A 79 7.49 10.85 -5.45
CA ASP A 79 8.61 11.71 -5.04
C ASP A 79 9.84 10.82 -4.80
N THR A 80 10.46 10.36 -5.89
CA THR A 80 11.51 9.33 -5.83
C THR A 80 12.69 9.72 -4.95
N ARG A 81 12.99 11.03 -4.83
CA ARG A 81 14.08 11.53 -3.98
C ARG A 81 13.71 11.39 -2.52
N ALA A 82 12.54 11.89 -2.12
CA ALA A 82 12.04 11.73 -0.75
C ALA A 82 11.94 10.24 -0.39
N TYR A 83 11.30 9.45 -1.25
CA TYR A 83 11.11 8.02 -1.04
C TYR A 83 12.43 7.26 -0.84
N SER A 84 13.44 7.53 -1.67
CA SER A 84 14.76 6.89 -1.52
C SER A 84 15.42 7.23 -0.19
N ASN A 85 15.35 8.49 0.24
CA ASN A 85 15.93 8.95 1.50
C ASN A 85 15.17 8.39 2.71
N ASP A 86 13.85 8.30 2.61
CA ASP A 86 13.01 7.77 3.68
C ASP A 86 13.20 6.25 3.81
N CYS A 87 13.34 5.53 2.70
CA CYS A 87 13.68 4.10 2.73
C CYS A 87 15.05 3.85 3.38
N GLU A 88 16.08 4.60 3.00
CA GLU A 88 17.41 4.49 3.61
C GLU A 88 17.35 4.75 5.13
N GLN A 89 16.62 5.80 5.55
CA GLN A 89 16.49 6.11 6.97
C GLN A 89 15.74 5.03 7.74
N ILE A 90 14.61 4.56 7.21
CA ILE A 90 13.70 3.63 7.88
C ILE A 90 14.28 2.21 7.86
N PHE A 91 14.61 1.69 6.68
CA PHE A 91 14.97 0.29 6.44
C PHE A 91 16.48 0.07 6.29
N GLY A 92 17.26 1.10 5.95
CA GLY A 92 18.67 0.94 5.56
C GLY A 92 18.85 0.32 4.16
N ASP A 93 17.77 0.23 3.38
CA ASP A 93 17.76 -0.22 1.99
C ASP A 93 16.50 0.31 1.30
N PHE A 94 16.44 0.24 -0.03
CA PHE A 94 15.28 0.62 -0.81
C PHE A 94 14.17 -0.42 -0.68
N LEU A 95 13.01 -0.01 -0.16
CA LEU A 95 11.84 -0.88 -0.12
C LEU A 95 11.25 -0.99 -1.54
N HIS A 96 11.46 -2.12 -2.21
CA HIS A 96 10.97 -2.31 -3.56
C HIS A 96 9.47 -2.60 -3.60
N HIS A 97 8.76 -1.92 -4.52
CA HIS A 97 7.36 -2.21 -4.82
C HIS A 97 7.27 -3.04 -6.11
N TYR A 98 6.64 -4.22 -6.04
CA TYR A 98 6.36 -5.07 -7.20
C TYR A 98 4.87 -5.03 -7.53
N PRO A 99 4.42 -4.15 -8.44
CA PRO A 99 3.00 -3.92 -8.67
C PRO A 99 2.31 -5.07 -9.38
N TYR A 100 3.04 -6.03 -9.95
CA TYR A 100 2.49 -7.08 -10.80
C TYR A 100 2.10 -8.36 -10.04
N PHE A 101 2.30 -8.40 -8.72
CA PHE A 101 1.99 -9.59 -7.93
C PHE A 101 0.51 -9.97 -8.02
N GLY A 102 0.23 -11.24 -8.33
CA GLY A 102 -1.13 -11.76 -8.52
C GLY A 102 -1.74 -11.50 -9.90
N MET A 103 -0.96 -11.07 -10.90
CA MET A 103 -1.45 -10.81 -12.26
C MET A 103 -1.17 -11.93 -13.26
N HIS A 104 -0.31 -12.90 -12.92
CA HIS A 104 0.19 -13.91 -13.85
C HIS A 104 -0.50 -15.27 -13.69
N GLY A 105 -1.83 -15.29 -13.81
CA GLY A 105 -2.65 -16.50 -13.78
C GLY A 105 -3.03 -16.95 -12.36
N ASP A 106 -3.79 -18.05 -12.31
CA ASP A 106 -4.49 -18.50 -11.09
C ASP A 106 -3.54 -18.81 -9.92
N GLU A 107 -2.34 -19.34 -10.20
CA GLU A 107 -1.33 -19.66 -9.18
C GLU A 107 -0.77 -18.38 -8.53
N ASP A 108 -0.42 -17.38 -9.33
CA ASP A 108 0.08 -16.09 -8.83
C ASP A 108 -1.01 -15.38 -8.02
N GLN A 109 -2.27 -15.44 -8.46
CA GLN A 109 -3.40 -14.92 -7.71
C GLN A 109 -3.61 -15.63 -6.37
N ALA A 110 -3.51 -16.96 -6.34
CA ALA A 110 -3.59 -17.73 -5.09
C ALA A 110 -2.44 -17.37 -4.13
N ASN A 111 -1.23 -17.15 -4.66
CA ASN A 111 -0.08 -16.70 -3.87
C ASN A 111 -0.29 -15.31 -3.27
N LEU A 112 -0.86 -14.36 -4.05
CA LEU A 112 -1.25 -13.04 -3.55
C LEU A 112 -2.22 -13.18 -2.37
N GLN A 113 -3.26 -13.99 -2.51
CA GLN A 113 -4.27 -14.20 -1.47
C GLN A 113 -3.65 -14.78 -0.19
N HIS A 114 -2.80 -15.81 -0.33
CA HIS A 114 -2.11 -16.42 0.80
C HIS A 114 -1.16 -15.43 1.51
N CYS A 115 -0.44 -14.59 0.77
CA CYS A 115 0.42 -13.56 1.36
C CYS A 115 -0.38 -12.45 2.04
N PHE A 116 -1.55 -12.09 1.50
CA PHE A 116 -2.45 -11.12 2.11
C PHE A 116 -3.06 -11.64 3.42
N GLU A 117 -3.51 -12.89 3.46
CA GLU A 117 -3.97 -13.52 4.71
C GLU A 117 -2.89 -13.54 5.78
N ARG A 118 -1.63 -13.78 5.39
CA ARG A 118 -0.49 -13.69 6.30
C ARG A 118 -0.28 -12.27 6.80
N THR A 119 -0.42 -11.27 5.92
CA THR A 119 -0.33 -9.85 6.28
C THR A 119 -1.41 -9.48 7.30
N GLN A 120 -2.66 -9.88 7.08
CA GLN A 120 -3.77 -9.66 8.01
C GLN A 120 -3.53 -10.31 9.39
N LYS A 121 -2.99 -11.53 9.42
CA LYS A 121 -2.63 -12.21 10.68
C LYS A 121 -1.57 -11.45 11.47
N LEU A 122 -0.52 -10.99 10.80
CA LEU A 122 0.52 -10.17 11.42
C LEU A 122 -0.02 -8.82 11.89
N TRP A 123 -0.90 -8.21 11.10
CA TRP A 123 -1.55 -6.96 11.44
C TRP A 123 -2.35 -7.05 12.75
N VAL A 124 -3.22 -8.06 12.88
CA VAL A 124 -4.00 -8.28 14.12
C VAL A 124 -3.07 -8.58 15.29
N LYS A 125 -2.00 -9.35 15.07
CA LYS A 125 -1.01 -9.66 16.11
C LYS A 125 -0.32 -8.41 16.65
N GLU A 126 0.07 -7.48 15.78
CA GLU A 126 0.83 -6.28 16.16
C GLU A 126 -0.05 -5.14 16.68
N TYR A 127 -1.26 -4.99 16.14
CA TYR A 127 -2.09 -3.80 16.38
C TYR A 127 -3.41 -4.09 17.10
N GLY A 128 -3.74 -5.37 17.34
CA GLY A 128 -4.92 -5.77 18.11
C GLY A 128 -6.27 -5.53 17.43
N GLU A 129 -6.26 -5.08 16.17
CA GLU A 129 -7.45 -4.83 15.35
C GLU A 129 -7.21 -5.31 13.91
N PRO A 130 -8.27 -5.64 13.15
CA PRO A 130 -8.12 -5.97 11.73
C PRO A 130 -7.69 -4.75 10.89
N MET A 131 -7.24 -5.02 9.66
CA MET A 131 -7.06 -3.97 8.65
C MET A 131 -8.41 -3.33 8.35
N PHE A 132 -8.43 -2.02 8.04
CA PHE A 132 -9.68 -1.31 7.79
C PHE A 132 -10.36 -1.74 6.48
N GLU A 133 -9.56 -1.99 5.45
CA GLU A 133 -10.03 -2.62 4.21
C GLU A 133 -9.74 -4.13 4.29
N GLU A 134 -10.74 -4.95 3.97
CA GLU A 134 -10.67 -6.41 4.07
C GLU A 134 -10.10 -7.07 2.81
N ASP A 135 -9.91 -6.30 1.75
CA ASP A 135 -9.47 -6.76 0.43
C ASP A 135 -8.02 -6.37 0.14
N ALA A 136 -7.27 -7.31 -0.44
CA ALA A 136 -5.97 -7.02 -1.05
C ALA A 136 -6.14 -5.97 -2.17
N VAL A 137 -5.07 -5.23 -2.47
CA VAL A 137 -5.02 -4.25 -3.57
C VAL A 137 -5.65 -4.74 -4.90
N ARG A 138 -5.60 -6.06 -5.17
CA ARG A 138 -6.12 -6.69 -6.39
C ARG A 138 -7.26 -7.69 -6.17
N CYS A 139 -7.93 -7.70 -5.02
CA CYS A 139 -9.00 -8.67 -4.70
C CYS A 139 -10.28 -8.50 -5.56
N GLU A 140 -10.69 -7.26 -5.85
CA GLU A 140 -11.90 -7.04 -6.65
C GLU A 140 -11.63 -6.96 -8.16
N GLY A 141 -12.14 -7.97 -8.88
CA GLY A 141 -12.87 -7.76 -10.14
C GLY A 141 -12.21 -6.90 -11.20
N HIS A 142 -10.88 -6.96 -11.35
CA HIS A 142 -10.24 -6.25 -12.43
C HIS A 142 -10.74 -6.82 -13.77
N ALA A 143 -11.09 -5.91 -14.67
CA ALA A 143 -11.43 -6.15 -16.07
C ALA A 143 -10.30 -6.83 -16.89
N CYS A 144 -9.41 -7.58 -16.24
CA CYS A 144 -8.52 -8.55 -16.88
C CYS A 144 -9.29 -9.68 -17.57
N HIS A 145 -10.58 -9.85 -17.27
CA HIS A 145 -11.49 -10.78 -17.94
C HIS A 145 -12.55 -10.10 -18.83
N ALA A 146 -12.55 -8.77 -18.94
CA ALA A 146 -13.42 -8.09 -19.91
C ALA A 146 -12.70 -8.01 -21.26
N PRO A 147 -13.33 -8.45 -22.37
CA PRO A 147 -12.72 -8.30 -23.69
C PRO A 147 -12.47 -6.81 -23.97
N SER A 148 -11.22 -6.44 -24.26
CA SER A 148 -10.83 -5.06 -24.58
C SER A 148 -9.97 -5.00 -25.84
N SER A 149 -10.00 -3.85 -26.52
CA SER A 149 -9.32 -3.59 -27.79
C SER A 149 -7.83 -3.24 -27.64
N CYS A 150 -7.22 -3.48 -26.47
CA CYS A 150 -5.82 -3.16 -26.23
C CYS A 150 -4.90 -4.09 -27.05
N ALA A 151 -3.98 -3.51 -27.82
CA ALA A 151 -3.18 -4.21 -28.83
C ALA A 151 -2.25 -5.31 -28.27
N CYS A 152 -1.96 -5.32 -26.97
CA CYS A 152 -1.21 -6.38 -26.30
C CYS A 152 -2.03 -7.65 -26.01
N ARG A 153 -3.31 -7.69 -26.39
CA ARG A 153 -4.27 -8.76 -26.05
C ARG A 153 -5.07 -9.30 -27.23
N THR A 154 -4.56 -9.17 -28.46
CA THR A 154 -5.11 -9.91 -29.61
C THR A 154 -4.71 -11.39 -29.53
N PRO A 155 -5.66 -12.34 -29.71
CA PRO A 155 -5.32 -13.76 -29.82
C PRO A 155 -4.30 -13.98 -30.94
N GLY A 156 -3.15 -14.59 -30.61
CA GLY A 156 -2.03 -14.82 -31.54
C GLY A 156 -0.91 -13.77 -31.51
N ALA A 157 -0.96 -12.80 -30.59
CA ALA A 157 0.10 -11.78 -30.43
C ALA A 157 1.39 -12.31 -29.76
N CYS A 158 1.34 -13.46 -29.09
CA CYS A 158 2.54 -14.17 -28.64
C CYS A 158 2.87 -15.28 -29.64
N LYS A 159 3.90 -15.05 -30.46
CA LYS A 159 4.67 -16.11 -31.13
C LYS A 159 6.00 -16.28 -30.42
#